data_AF-A0A5C5UJF3-F1
#
_entry.id   AF-A0A5C5UJF3-F1
#
_cell.length_a   1.000
_cell.length_b   1.000
_cell.length_c   1.000
_cell.angle_alpha   90.00
_cell.angle_beta   90.00
_cell.angle_gamma   90.00
#
_symmetry.space_group_name_H-M   'P 1'
#
loop_
_entity.id
_entity.type
_entity.pdbx_description
1 polymer ?
#
loop_
_entity_poly.entity_id
_entity_poly.type
_entity_poly.pdbx_seq_one_letter_code
_entity_poly.pdbx_strand_id
1 'polypeptide(L)' 'MKTATILLLLLIVMHAITVLNILLFGGKLNDLVFFFNSALCFSAVAFYLWKLDRSSKTKV' A
#
# COMPACT_ATOMS: atom_id res chain seq x y z
N MET A 1 3.81 14.94 7.44
CA MET A 1 4.40 13.90 6.56
C MET A 1 3.92 14.11 5.12
N LYS A 2 4.82 14.26 4.14
CA LYS A 2 4.44 14.31 2.72
C LYS A 2 3.71 13.00 2.38
N THR A 3 2.64 13.07 1.59
CA THR A 3 1.83 11.89 1.20
C THR A 3 2.68 10.78 0.60
N ALA A 4 3.75 11.18 -0.09
CA ALA A 4 4.80 10.29 -0.61
C ALA A 4 5.43 9.38 0.46
N THR A 5 5.63 9.87 1.69
CA THR A 5 6.21 9.07 2.77
C THR A 5 5.30 7.92 3.20
N ILE A 6 3.98 8.14 3.20
CA ILE A 6 2.98 7.11 3.54
C ILE A 6 2.88 6.07 2.43
N LEU A 7 2.90 6.50 1.17
CA LEU A 7 2.93 5.61 0.01
C LEU A 7 4.18 4.72 0.02
N LEU A 8 5.35 5.32 0.30
CA LEU A 8 6.62 4.61 0.35
C LEU A 8 6.65 3.60 1.50
N LEU A 9 6.09 3.96 2.66
CA LEU A 9 6.00 3.05 3.81
C LEU A 9 5.08 1.86 3.52
N LEU A 10 3.93 2.07 2.87
CA LEU A 10 3.04 0.98 2.43
C LEU A 10 3.74 0.04 1.44
N LEU A 11 4.52 0.59 0.52
CA LEU A 11 5.26 -0.18 -0.49
C LEU A 11 6.34 -1.07 0.14
N ILE A 12 7.06 -0.56 1.14
CA ILE A 12 8.03 -1.35 1.92
C ILE A 12 7.32 -2.50 2.66
N VAL A 13 6.16 -2.23 3.27
CA VAL A 13 5.39 -3.25 4.00
C VAL A 13 4.91 -4.35 3.06
N MET A 14 4.37 -4.01 1.89
CA MET A 14 3.97 -4.99 0.87
C MET A 14 5.14 -5.89 0.43
N HIS A 15 6.30 -5.27 0.20
CA HIS A 15 7.49 -5.99 -0.22
C HIS A 15 7.99 -6.93 0.89
N ALA A 16 8.04 -6.45 2.13
CA ALA A 16 8.46 -7.24 3.28
C ALA A 16 7.56 -8.46 3.48
N ILE A 17 6.23 -8.31 3.41
CA ILE A 17 5.28 -9.42 3.57
C ILE A 17 5.47 -10.46 2.46
N THR A 18 5.71 -10.02 1.22
CA THR A 18 5.94 -10.91 0.08
C THR A 18 7.23 -11.72 0.26
N VAL A 19 8.32 -11.06 0.63
CA VAL A 19 9.61 -11.70 0.90
C VAL A 19 9.51 -12.67 2.08
N LEU A 20 8.84 -12.27 3.16
CA LEU A 20 8.64 -13.10 4.34
C LEU A 20 7.83 -14.36 4.03
N ASN A 21 6.80 -14.25 3.19
CA ASN A 21 5.99 -15.38 2.76
C ASN A 21 6.78 -16.38 1.90
N ILE A 22 7.64 -15.88 1.01
CA ILE A 22 8.50 -16.74 0.20
C ILE A 22 9.53 -17.45 1.09
N LEU A 23 10.13 -16.74 2.06
CA LEU A 23 11.14 -17.29 2.97
C LEU A 23 10.59 -18.28 3.99
N LEU A 24 9.45 -18.00 4.63
CA LEU A 24 8.91 -18.81 5.73
C LEU A 24 7.94 -19.89 5.26
N PHE A 25 7.14 -19.62 4.24
CA PHE A 25 6.07 -20.51 3.77
C PHE A 25 6.34 -21.10 2.39
N GLY A 26 7.51 -20.85 1.80
CA GLY A 26 7.86 -21.36 0.47
C GLY A 26 6.91 -20.89 -0.63
N GLY A 27 6.21 -19.77 -0.44
CA GLY A 27 5.22 -19.25 -1.38
C GLY A 27 3.84 -19.93 -1.32
N LYS A 28 3.55 -20.74 -0.31
CA LYS A 28 2.26 -21.45 -0.22
C LYS A 28 1.05 -20.53 0.04
N LEU A 29 1.28 -19.32 0.59
CA LEU A 29 0.25 -18.30 0.81
C LEU A 29 0.31 -17.18 -0.23
N ASN A 30 0.90 -17.42 -1.40
CA ASN A 30 1.13 -16.37 -2.40
C ASN A 30 -0.18 -15.72 -2.86
N ASP A 31 -1.27 -16.48 -3.01
CA ASP A 31 -2.59 -15.93 -3.35
C ASP A 31 -3.15 -14.99 -2.28
N LEU A 32 -2.96 -15.33 -0.99
CA LEU A 32 -3.42 -14.50 0.12
C LEU A 32 -2.59 -13.22 0.24
N VAL A 33 -1.27 -13.32 0.10
CA VAL A 33 -0.36 -12.16 0.12
C VAL A 33 -0.60 -11.26 -1.09
N PHE A 34 -0.85 -11.84 -2.27
CA PHE A 34 -1.22 -11.10 -3.46
C PHE A 34 -2.52 -10.31 -3.25
N PHE A 35 -3.56 -10.96 -2.70
CA PHE A 35 -4.82 -10.30 -2.38
C PHE A 35 -4.61 -9.12 -1.40
N PHE A 36 -3.82 -9.33 -0.36
CA PHE A 36 -3.51 -8.28 0.63
C PHE A 36 -2.73 -7.12 0.00
N ASN A 37 -1.78 -7.41 -0.88
CA ASN A 37 -0.98 -6.43 -1.60
C ASN A 37 -1.87 -5.59 -2.54
N SER A 38 -2.77 -6.22 -3.30
CA SER A 38 -3.74 -5.49 -4.13
C SER A 38 -4.67 -4.60 -3.30
N ALA A 39 -5.20 -5.10 -2.18
CA ALA A 39 -6.08 -4.33 -1.29
C ALA A 39 -5.38 -3.11 -0.68
N LEU A 40 -4.16 -3.29 -0.18
CA LEU A 40 -3.33 -2.19 0.34
C LEU A 40 -2.99 -1.18 -0.74
N CYS A 41 -2.79 -1.61 -1.99
CA CYS A 41 -2.49 -0.72 -3.11
C CYS A 41 -3.69 0.15 -3.47
N PHE A 42 -4.89 -0.45 -3.57
CA PHE A 42 -6.13 0.29 -3.76
C PHE A 42 -6.43 1.25 -2.61
N SER A 43 -6.17 0.84 -1.36
CA SER A 43 -6.32 1.71 -0.20
C SER A 43 -5.36 2.91 -0.26
N ALA A 44 -4.11 2.68 -0.67
CA ALA A 44 -3.12 3.75 -0.84
C ALA A 44 -3.54 4.76 -1.92
N VAL A 45 -4.07 4.27 -3.04
CA VAL A 45 -4.60 5.11 -4.14
C VAL A 45 -5.84 5.89 -3.68
N ALA A 46 -6.78 5.23 -3.00
CA ALA A 46 -7.98 5.88 -2.47
C ALA A 46 -7.62 6.98 -1.46
N PHE A 47 -6.65 6.71 -0.57
CA PHE A 47 -6.15 7.69 0.40
C PHE A 47 -5.45 8.87 -0.30
N TYR A 48 -4.67 8.59 -1.34
CA TYR A 48 -4.04 9.64 -2.15
C TYR A 48 -5.06 10.52 -2.85
N LEU A 49 -6.06 9.92 -3.52
CA LEU A 49 -7.16 10.65 -4.18
C LEU A 49 -7.98 11.48 -3.19
N TRP A 50 -8.33 10.90 -2.04
CA TRP A 50 -9.05 11.61 -0.98
C TRP A 50 -8.27 12.82 -0.46
N LYS A 51 -6.95 12.67 -0.28
CA LYS A 51 -6.09 13.78 0.16
C LYS A 51 -5.91 14.83 -0.95
N LEU A 52 -5.90 14.42 -2.23
CA LEU A 52 -5.85 15.34 -3.37
C LEU A 52 -7.11 16.22 -3.41
N ASP A 53 -8.30 15.64 -3.23
CA ASP A 53 -9.57 16.36 -3.15
C ASP A 53 -9.58 17.39 -2.00
N ARG A 54 -9.15 16.97 -0.80
CA ARG A 54 -9.01 17.87 0.35
C ARG A 54 -8.00 18.99 0.13
N SER A 55 -6.89 18.72 -0.57
CA SER A 55 -5.90 19.74 -0.91
C SER A 55 -6.40 20.72 -1.97
N SER A 56 -7.35 20.32 -2.81
CA SER A 56 -7.96 21.19 -3.82
C SER A 56 -8.95 22.18 -3.19
N LYS A 57 -9.66 21.78 -2.13
CA LYS A 57 -10.61 22.67 -1.41
C LYS A 57 -9.97 23.79 -0.59
N THR A 58 -8.66 23.80 -0.34
CA THR A 58 -7.97 24.92 0.35
C THR A 58 -7.56 26.06 -0.60
N LYS A 59 -7.91 25.98 -1.89
CA LYS A 59 -7.65 27.04 -2.89
C LYS A 59 -8.90 27.81 -3.30
N VAL A 60 -9.84 28.05 -2.39
CA VAL A 60 -10.96 28.98 -2.62
C VAL A 60 -11.07 29.92 -1.43
#